data_AF-A0A0A0ALY7-F1
#
_entry.id   AF-A0A0A0ALY7-F1
#
_cell.length_a   1.000
_cell.length_b   1.000
_cell.length_c   1.000
_cell.angle_alpha   90.00
_cell.angle_beta   90.00
_cell.angle_gamma   90.00
#
_symmetry.space_group_name_H-M   'P 1'
#
loop_
_entity.id
_entity.type
_entity.pdbx_description
1 polymer ?
#
loop_
_entity_poly.entity_id
_entity_poly.type
_entity_poly.pdbx_seq_one_letter_code
_entity_poly.pdbx_strand_id
1 'polypeptide(L)'
;GAGRRRKAAPQPGRNKSTVKGRVVKSAIEEYHKKKPVNHLTANLKYMLKGRFVADKAITEQVLAQNRGRKSKDQPPKTAVKKKPEGTVFTEEDFRRFEREYFGRP
;
A
#
# COMPACT_ATOMS: atom_id res chain seq x y z
N GLY A 1 84.75 26.75 23.09
CA GLY A 1 85.01 25.66 22.13
C GLY A 1 83.71 25.00 21.73
N ALA A 2 83.38 24.98 20.45
CA ALA A 2 82.12 24.47 19.92
C ALA A 2 82.12 22.93 19.86
N GLY A 3 81.29 22.27 20.68
CA GLY A 3 81.06 20.83 20.62
C GLY A 3 79.87 20.49 19.71
N ARG A 4 80.11 20.23 18.43
CA ARG A 4 79.09 19.71 17.49
C ARG A 4 78.61 18.32 17.94
N ARG A 5 77.38 18.20 18.43
CA ARG A 5 76.69 16.90 18.60
C ARG A 5 76.44 16.27 17.23
N ARG A 6 77.15 15.18 16.90
CA ARG A 6 76.88 14.36 15.72
C ARG A 6 75.55 13.62 15.92
N LYS A 7 74.57 13.81 15.02
CA LYS A 7 73.36 12.97 15.00
C LYS A 7 73.75 11.58 14.51
N ALA A 8 73.33 10.55 15.26
CA ALA A 8 73.53 9.16 14.86
C ALA A 8 72.77 8.86 13.55
N ALA A 9 73.39 8.08 12.67
CA ALA A 9 72.79 7.67 11.40
C ALA A 9 71.53 6.80 11.62
N PRO A 10 70.50 6.91 10.76
CA PRO A 10 69.32 6.06 10.86
C PRO A 10 69.73 4.61 10.59
N GLN A 11 69.42 3.71 11.53
CA GLN A 11 69.73 2.29 11.39
C GLN A 11 69.00 1.69 10.17
N PRO A 12 69.63 0.73 9.46
CA PRO A 12 69.02 0.06 8.32
C PRO A 12 67.69 -0.60 8.72
N GLY A 13 66.65 -0.35 7.93
CA GLY A 13 65.31 -0.85 8.16
C GLY A 13 65.31 -2.36 8.36
N ARG A 14 64.83 -2.81 9.53
CA ARG A 14 64.80 -4.22 9.94
C ARG A 14 64.22 -5.12 8.83
N ASN A 15 64.92 -6.23 8.55
CA ASN A 15 64.52 -7.22 7.55
C ASN A 15 63.14 -7.82 7.85
N LYS A 16 62.16 -7.50 7.00
CA LYS A 16 60.73 -7.87 7.09
C LYS A 16 60.44 -9.37 6.95
N SER A 17 61.47 -10.19 6.69
CA SER A 17 61.39 -11.65 6.52
C SER A 17 61.43 -12.42 7.85
N THR A 18 61.98 -11.83 8.92
CA THR A 18 62.05 -12.50 10.23
C THR A 18 60.75 -12.35 11.01
N VAL A 19 60.25 -13.45 11.60
CA VAL A 19 59.02 -13.45 12.43
C VAL A 19 59.21 -12.67 13.74
N LYS A 20 60.46 -12.37 14.12
CA LYS A 20 60.83 -11.63 15.33
C LYS A 20 60.30 -10.19 15.26
N GLY A 21 59.21 -9.93 15.99
CA GLY A 21 58.53 -8.64 16.02
C GLY A 21 57.23 -8.56 15.21
N ARG A 22 56.77 -9.67 14.60
CA ARG A 22 55.41 -9.74 14.06
C ARG A 22 54.41 -9.81 15.20
N VAL A 23 53.58 -8.78 15.33
CA VAL A 23 52.39 -8.81 16.18
C VAL A 23 51.34 -9.66 15.47
N VAL A 24 50.97 -10.79 16.06
CA VAL A 24 49.86 -11.60 15.56
C VAL A 24 48.59 -10.80 15.81
N LYS A 25 48.01 -10.24 14.74
CA LYS A 25 46.69 -9.62 14.84
C LYS A 25 45.67 -10.72 15.07
N SER A 26 44.87 -10.58 16.11
CA SER A 26 43.78 -11.51 16.36
C SER A 26 42.84 -11.51 15.15
N ALA A 27 42.56 -12.70 14.61
CA ALA A 27 41.63 -12.87 13.50
C ALA A 27 40.24 -12.30 13.84
N ILE A 28 39.87 -12.35 15.13
CA ILE A 28 38.62 -11.79 15.66
C ILE A 28 38.64 -10.26 15.55
N GLU A 29 39.74 -9.62 15.92
CA GLU A 29 39.87 -8.15 15.88
C GLU A 29 39.88 -7.62 14.43
N GLU A 30 40.55 -8.33 13.52
CA GLU A 30 40.49 -8.01 12.08
C GLU A 30 39.08 -8.20 11.51
N TYR A 31 38.36 -9.23 11.95
CA TYR A 31 36.98 -9.47 11.55
C TYR A 31 36.07 -8.31 11.97
N HIS A 32 36.15 -7.84 13.21
CA HIS A 32 35.34 -6.70 13.67
C HIS A 32 35.64 -5.40 12.89
N LYS A 33 36.90 -5.18 12.48
CA LYS A 33 37.30 -4.01 11.68
C LYS A 33 36.78 -4.06 10.24
N LYS A 34 36.69 -5.26 9.65
CA LYS A 34 36.24 -5.48 8.27
C LYS A 34 34.76 -5.87 8.18
N LYS A 35 34.08 -6.02 9.33
CA LYS A 35 32.70 -6.48 9.37
C LYS A 35 31.80 -5.48 8.63
N PRO A 36 31.03 -5.93 7.63
CA PRO A 36 30.09 -5.06 6.94
C PRO A 36 28.99 -4.59 7.92
N VAL A 37 28.52 -3.36 7.69
CA VAL A 37 27.43 -2.78 8.49
C VAL A 37 26.16 -3.59 8.23
N ASN A 38 25.51 -4.05 9.31
CA ASN A 38 24.24 -4.74 9.22
C ASN A 38 23.10 -3.72 9.14
N HIS A 39 22.41 -3.68 8.00
CA HIS A 39 21.27 -2.79 7.77
C HIS A 39 19.90 -3.46 7.96
N LEU A 40 19.84 -4.67 8.51
CA LEU A 40 18.59 -5.43 8.66
C LEU A 40 17.51 -4.64 9.38
N THR A 41 17.82 -4.02 10.51
CA THR A 41 16.84 -3.24 11.30
C THR A 41 16.38 -1.98 10.57
N ALA A 42 17.29 -1.29 9.88
CA ALA A 42 16.97 -0.13 9.07
C ALA A 42 16.06 -0.50 7.87
N ASN A 43 16.36 -1.61 7.21
CA ASN A 43 15.58 -2.15 6.10
C ASN A 43 14.19 -2.59 6.57
N LEU A 44 14.10 -3.32 7.67
CA LEU A 44 12.81 -3.71 8.26
C LEU A 44 11.98 -2.49 8.63
N LYS A 45 12.59 -1.48 9.27
CA LYS A 45 11.91 -0.22 9.56
C LYS A 45 11.42 0.44 8.28
N TYR A 46 12.20 0.46 7.20
CA TYR A 46 11.79 1.02 5.91
C TYR A 46 10.62 0.24 5.29
N MET A 47 10.71 -1.09 5.20
CA MET A 47 9.67 -1.93 4.59
C MET A 47 8.37 -1.94 5.40
N LEU A 48 8.46 -1.89 6.74
CA LEU A 48 7.31 -1.92 7.63
C LEU A 48 6.74 -0.54 7.95
N LYS A 49 7.46 0.55 7.66
CA LYS A 49 6.97 1.94 7.81
C LYS A 49 5.81 2.25 6.87
N GLY A 50 5.59 1.43 5.83
CA GLY A 50 4.60 1.65 4.79
C GLY A 50 3.35 0.79 4.88
N ARG A 51 2.52 0.97 5.91
CA ARG A 51 1.06 0.72 5.83
C ARG A 51 0.32 1.81 6.61
N PHE A 52 0.31 3.01 6.06
CA PHE A 52 -0.57 4.06 6.56
C PHE A 52 -1.99 3.75 6.10
N VAL A 53 -2.75 3.05 6.94
CA VAL A 53 -4.19 2.92 6.78
C VAL A 53 -4.77 4.26 7.20
N ALA A 54 -5.35 5.00 6.25
CA ALA A 54 -6.06 6.22 6.58
C ALA A 54 -7.12 5.92 7.64
N ASP A 55 -7.36 6.88 8.53
CA ASP A 55 -8.36 6.72 9.58
C ASP A 55 -9.70 6.27 8.98
N LYS A 56 -10.35 5.30 9.62
CA LYS A 56 -11.60 4.71 9.13
C LYS A 56 -12.64 5.79 8.89
N ALA A 57 -12.73 6.77 9.79
CA ALA A 57 -13.63 7.92 9.64
C ALA A 57 -13.41 8.69 8.33
N ILE A 58 -12.14 8.95 7.97
CA ILE A 58 -11.79 9.66 6.73
C ILE A 58 -12.13 8.79 5.51
N THR A 59 -11.83 7.49 5.57
CA THR A 59 -12.17 6.59 4.45
C THR A 59 -13.68 6.47 4.24
N GLU A 60 -14.46 6.41 5.32
CA GLU A 60 -15.92 6.39 5.28
C GLU A 60 -16.49 7.70 4.74
N GLN A 61 -15.93 8.85 5.13
CA GLN A 61 -16.31 10.16 4.59
C GLN A 61 -16.07 10.23 3.08
N VAL A 62 -14.90 9.79 2.60
CA VAL A 62 -14.59 9.73 1.16
C VAL A 62 -15.53 8.77 0.43
N LEU A 63 -15.84 7.62 1.01
CA LEU A 63 -16.81 6.67 0.42
C LEU A 63 -18.21 7.29 0.36
N ALA A 64 -18.67 7.95 1.42
CA ALA A 64 -19.97 8.60 1.48
C ALA A 64 -20.09 9.74 0.45
N GLN A 65 -19.05 10.55 0.28
CA GLN A 65 -19.01 11.61 -0.75
C GLN A 65 -19.09 11.04 -2.18
N ASN A 66 -18.47 9.88 -2.40
CA ASN A 66 -18.44 9.24 -3.72
C ASN A 66 -19.73 8.43 -4.03
N ARG A 67 -20.43 7.96 -3.01
CA ARG A 67 -21.72 7.26 -3.15
C ARG A 67 -22.77 8.19 -3.76
N GLY A 68 -23.62 7.65 -4.63
CA GLY A 68 -24.74 8.38 -5.24
C GLY A 68 -24.47 8.97 -6.63
N ARG A 69 -23.19 9.16 -7.01
CA ARG A 69 -22.82 9.49 -8.41
C ARG A 69 -22.93 8.29 -9.34
N LYS A 70 -22.72 7.08 -8.83
CA LYS A 70 -22.83 5.83 -9.60
C LYS A 70 -24.24 5.29 -9.50
N SER A 71 -24.79 4.84 -10.65
CA SER A 71 -26.10 4.18 -10.72
C SER A 71 -26.21 2.95 -9.80
N LYS A 72 -25.10 2.24 -9.58
CA LYS A 72 -25.03 1.07 -8.68
C LYS A 72 -25.25 1.39 -7.20
N ASP A 73 -24.91 2.60 -6.78
CA ASP A 73 -25.01 3.03 -5.38
C ASP A 73 -26.38 3.65 -5.06
N GLN A 74 -27.18 3.94 -6.10
CA GLN A 74 -28.53 4.45 -5.91
C GLN A 74 -29.44 3.29 -5.49
N PRO A 75 -30.18 3.42 -4.39
CA PRO A 75 -31.19 2.42 -4.06
C PRO A 75 -32.16 2.32 -5.25
N PRO A 76 -32.60 1.10 -5.61
CA PRO A 76 -33.56 0.94 -6.69
C PRO A 76 -34.76 1.81 -6.34
N LYS A 77 -35.02 2.84 -7.16
CA LYS A 77 -36.18 3.70 -7.00
C LYS A 77 -37.36 2.76 -6.91
N THR A 78 -38.06 2.79 -5.78
CA THR A 78 -39.27 2.01 -5.57
C THR A 78 -40.27 2.51 -6.59
N ALA A 79 -40.24 1.92 -7.78
CA ALA A 79 -41.21 2.16 -8.81
C ALA A 79 -42.51 1.65 -8.23
N VAL A 80 -43.32 2.57 -7.70
CA VAL A 80 -44.73 2.33 -7.47
C VAL A 80 -45.22 1.78 -8.80
N LYS A 81 -45.49 0.46 -8.85
CA LYS A 81 -45.99 -0.19 -10.05
C LYS A 81 -47.19 0.65 -10.49
N LYS A 82 -47.11 1.20 -11.70
CA LYS A 82 -48.23 1.95 -12.26
C LYS A 82 -49.44 1.02 -12.15
N LYS A 83 -50.49 1.50 -11.48
CA LYS A 83 -51.77 0.77 -11.48
C LYS A 83 -52.12 0.56 -12.96
N PRO A 84 -52.64 -0.63 -13.33
CA PRO A 84 -53.05 -0.85 -14.71
C PRO A 84 -53.98 0.30 -15.10
N GLU A 85 -53.63 1.01 -16.17
CA GLU A 85 -54.49 2.05 -16.72
C GLU A 85 -55.82 1.38 -17.06
N GLY A 86 -56.88 1.77 -16.36
CA GLY A 86 -58.20 1.21 -16.56
C GLY A 86 -58.62 1.44 -18.00
N THR A 87 -58.96 0.36 -18.69
CA THR A 87 -59.52 0.46 -20.04
C THR A 87 -60.82 1.25 -19.98
N VAL A 88 -61.02 2.15 -20.93
CA VAL A 88 -62.23 3.00 -21.00
C VAL A 88 -63.50 2.15 -21.10
N PHE A 89 -63.37 0.93 -21.63
CA PHE A 89 -64.45 -0.03 -21.73
C PHE A 89 -64.38 -1.00 -20.56
N THR A 90 -65.52 -1.13 -19.88
CA THR A 90 -65.77 -2.14 -18.86
C THR A 90 -66.41 -3.37 -19.51
N GLU A 91 -66.33 -4.51 -18.85
CA GLU A 91 -66.99 -5.76 -19.30
C GLU A 91 -68.51 -5.56 -19.52
N GLU A 92 -69.13 -4.62 -18.80
CA GLU A 92 -70.54 -4.27 -18.97
C GLU A 92 -70.82 -3.55 -20.30
N ASP A 93 -69.87 -2.74 -20.78
CA ASP A 93 -69.96 -2.07 -22.08
C ASP A 93 -69.91 -3.07 -23.23
N PHE A 94 -69.07 -4.11 -23.12
CA PHE A 94 -69.03 -5.21 -24.08
C PHE A 94 -70.36 -5.98 -24.12
N ARG A 95 -70.93 -6.30 -22.95
CA ARG A 95 -72.24 -6.97 -22.87
C ARG A 95 -73.38 -6.14 -23.45
N ARG A 96 -73.31 -4.82 -23.33
CA ARG A 96 -74.28 -3.91 -23.95
C ARG A 96 -74.13 -3.91 -25.46
N PHE A 97 -72.89 -3.78 -25.96
CA PHE A 97 -72.58 -3.82 -27.39
C PHE A 97 -73.03 -5.14 -28.04
N GLU A 98 -72.76 -6.27 -27.39
CA GLU A 98 -73.19 -7.59 -27.88
C GLU A 98 -74.71 -7.70 -28.02
N ARG A 99 -75.47 -7.18 -27.04
CA ARG A 99 -76.94 -7.19 -27.12
C ARG A 99 -77.49 -6.27 -28.21
N GLU A 100 -76.82 -5.16 -28.46
CA GLU A 100 -77.25 -4.14 -29.41
C GLU A 100 -76.97 -4.55 -30.86
N TYR A 101 -75.86 -5.23 -31.11
CA TYR A 101 -75.44 -5.60 -32.47
C TYR A 101 -75.68 -7.06 -32.83
N PHE A 102 -75.49 -7.98 -31.90
CA PHE A 102 -75.62 -9.42 -32.14
C PHE A 102 -76.89 -9.98 -31.50
N GLY A 103 -77.94 -9.14 -31.38
CA GLY A 103 -79.25 -9.42 -30.77
C GLY A 103 -79.48 -10.90 -30.54
N ARG A 104 -79.64 -11.28 -29.26
CA ARG A 104 -79.74 -12.68 -28.81
C ARG A 104 -80.52 -13.53 -29.82
N PRO A 105 -80.15 -14.80 -30.08
CA PRO A 105 -81.11 -15.68 -30.72
C PRO A 105 -82.44 -15.66 -29.94
#